data_AF-A0A2I2GGG8-F1
#
_entry.id   AF-A0A2I2GGG8-F1
#
_cell.length_a   1.000
_cell.length_b   1.000
_cell.length_c   1.000
_cell.angle_alpha   90.00
_cell.angle_beta   90.00
_cell.angle_gamma   90.00
#
_symmetry.space_group_name_H-M   'P 1'
#
loop_
_entity.id
_entity.type
_entity.pdbx_description
1 polymer ?
#
loop_
_entity_poly.entity_id
_entity_poly.type
_entity_poly.pdbx_seq_one_letter_code
_entity_poly.pdbx_strand_id
1 'polypeptide(L)'
;MIVELMTCGDTDPDVMVFMKSRQEEIRTIPYVVRRESSGFIINRIWAAIKRETLSVLAEGVSTPAEIDELWGSVVESTRPGPCRMMDEAGLDTVAAIEENYINERGLPSIYTTDYLRDSYLSRGKLGAKCHQGGFYPPEREMALHSSKSLEDSCGQTVVLPGMTGSQSRF
;
A
#
# COMPACT_ATOMS: atom_id res chain seq x y z
N MET A 1 -9.19 -12.45 -14.81
CA MET A 1 -8.66 -12.98 -13.52
C MET A 1 -7.25 -13.49 -13.76
N ILE A 2 -6.30 -13.14 -12.88
CA ILE A 2 -4.90 -13.57 -12.98
C ILE A 2 -4.72 -14.84 -12.15
N VAL A 3 -3.91 -15.78 -12.63
CA VAL A 3 -3.56 -17.02 -11.90
C VAL A 3 -2.07 -17.31 -12.04
N GLU A 4 -1.47 -17.90 -11.02
CA GLU A 4 -0.08 -18.36 -11.05
C GLU A 4 -0.04 -19.90 -11.01
N LEU A 5 0.66 -20.52 -11.95
CA LEU A 5 0.84 -21.96 -12.04
C LEU A 5 2.27 -22.29 -11.63
N MET A 6 2.45 -23.09 -10.58
CA MET A 6 3.76 -23.46 -10.04
C MET A 6 3.96 -24.96 -10.09
N THR A 7 5.17 -25.38 -10.48
CA THR A 7 5.62 -26.78 -10.35
C THR A 7 6.22 -27.02 -8.97
N CYS A 8 6.05 -28.25 -8.46
CA CYS A 8 6.77 -28.74 -7.27
C CYS A 8 8.14 -29.39 -7.60
N GLY A 9 8.63 -29.24 -8.83
CA GLY A 9 9.85 -29.90 -9.32
C GLY A 9 9.60 -31.29 -9.90
N ASP A 10 8.59 -32.01 -9.38
CA ASP A 10 8.17 -33.32 -9.87
C ASP A 10 6.93 -33.26 -10.79
N THR A 11 6.33 -32.08 -10.97
CA THR A 11 5.18 -31.91 -11.85
C THR A 11 5.58 -32.16 -13.30
N ASP A 12 4.89 -33.08 -13.97
CA ASP A 12 5.10 -33.38 -15.40
C ASP A 12 5.00 -32.08 -16.23
N PRO A 13 6.02 -31.76 -17.06
CA PRO A 13 6.00 -30.59 -17.92
C PRO A 13 4.75 -30.48 -18.80
N ASP A 14 4.19 -31.61 -19.26
CA ASP A 14 3.00 -31.63 -20.12
C ASP A 14 1.74 -31.21 -19.35
N VAL A 15 1.68 -31.48 -18.04
CA VAL A 15 0.60 -31.00 -17.17
C VAL A 15 0.64 -29.49 -17.05
N MET A 16 1.83 -28.88 -16.96
CA MET A 16 1.97 -27.42 -16.90
C MET A 16 1.50 -26.75 -18.19
N VAL A 17 1.86 -27.34 -19.34
CA VAL A 17 1.38 -26.87 -20.65
C VAL A 17 -0.13 -27.01 -20.75
N PHE A 18 -0.68 -28.18 -20.38
CA PHE A 18 -2.11 -28.44 -20.39
C PHE A 18 -2.88 -27.43 -19.52
N MET A 19 -2.45 -27.22 -18.27
CA MET A 19 -3.11 -26.30 -17.34
C MET A 19 -3.07 -24.87 -17.84
N LYS A 20 -1.95 -24.42 -18.43
CA LYS A 20 -1.86 -23.08 -19.03
C LYS A 20 -2.90 -22.92 -20.14
N SER A 21 -3.02 -23.89 -21.05
CA SER A 21 -4.01 -23.83 -22.13
C SER A 21 -5.45 -23.83 -21.61
N ARG A 22 -5.79 -24.67 -20.62
CA ARG A 22 -7.13 -24.68 -20.01
C ARG A 22 -7.47 -23.34 -19.36
N GLN A 23 -6.50 -22.72 -18.69
CA GLN A 23 -6.68 -21.42 -18.04
C GLN A 23 -6.93 -20.30 -19.06
N GLU A 24 -6.23 -20.32 -20.19
CA GLU A 24 -6.45 -19.38 -21.31
C GLU A 24 -7.85 -19.55 -21.93
N GLU A 25 -8.33 -20.79 -22.11
CA GLU A 25 -9.67 -21.08 -22.65
C GLU A 25 -10.81 -20.50 -21.80
N ILE A 26 -10.66 -20.53 -20.47
CA ILE A 26 -11.62 -19.92 -19.55
C ILE A 26 -11.38 -18.42 -19.34
N ARG A 27 -10.55 -17.78 -20.18
CA ARG A 27 -10.24 -16.34 -20.19
C ARG A 27 -9.58 -15.84 -18.90
N THR A 28 -8.82 -16.70 -18.23
CA THR A 28 -7.86 -16.26 -17.21
C THR A 28 -6.52 -15.93 -17.86
N ILE A 29 -5.66 -15.23 -17.12
CA ILE A 29 -4.32 -14.84 -17.56
C ILE A 29 -3.31 -15.62 -16.70
N PRO A 30 -2.84 -16.80 -17.15
CA PRO A 30 -1.93 -17.63 -16.38
C PRO A 30 -0.46 -17.19 -16.51
N TYR A 31 0.25 -17.14 -15.38
CA TYR A 31 1.69 -16.92 -15.30
C TYR A 31 2.39 -18.14 -14.70
N VAL A 32 3.53 -18.53 -15.27
CA VAL A 32 4.23 -19.77 -14.88
C VAL A 32 5.39 -19.48 -13.92
N VAL A 33 5.28 -20.04 -12.72
CA VAL A 33 6.34 -20.10 -11.71
C VAL A 33 7.17 -21.35 -11.98
N ARG A 34 8.33 -21.17 -12.60
CA ARG A 34 9.16 -22.26 -13.16
C ARG A 34 9.87 -23.12 -12.12
N ARG A 35 9.86 -22.69 -10.86
CA ARG A 35 10.44 -23.37 -9.72
C ARG A 35 9.59 -23.07 -8.49
N GLU A 36 9.70 -23.88 -7.46
CA GLU A 36 9.08 -23.56 -6.18
C GLU A 36 9.53 -22.19 -5.68
N SER A 37 8.56 -21.38 -5.25
CA SER A 37 8.79 -20.03 -4.76
C SER A 37 7.75 -19.68 -3.73
N SER A 38 8.18 -19.42 -2.50
CA SER A 38 7.32 -18.96 -1.40
C SER A 38 6.71 -17.60 -1.75
N GLY A 39 5.38 -17.58 -1.86
CA GLY A 39 4.63 -16.43 -2.37
C GLY A 39 4.63 -16.31 -3.90
N PHE A 40 4.87 -17.40 -4.64
CA PHE A 40 4.82 -17.45 -6.10
C PHE A 40 5.70 -16.36 -6.75
N ILE A 41 5.19 -15.62 -7.75
CA ILE A 41 5.89 -14.48 -8.36
C ILE A 41 5.44 -13.19 -7.67
N ILE A 42 4.14 -12.88 -7.73
CA ILE A 42 3.66 -11.54 -7.34
C ILE A 42 3.71 -11.31 -5.84
N ASN A 43 3.32 -12.30 -5.01
CA ASN A 43 3.34 -12.11 -3.55
C ASN A 43 4.78 -12.02 -3.03
N ARG A 44 5.73 -12.72 -3.66
CA ARG A 44 7.17 -12.60 -3.37
C ARG A 44 7.72 -11.22 -3.70
N ILE A 45 7.38 -10.66 -4.86
CA ILE A 45 7.77 -9.29 -5.24
C ILE A 45 7.14 -8.29 -4.27
N TRP A 46 5.84 -8.46 -3.98
CA TRP A 46 5.12 -7.62 -3.03
C TRP A 46 5.70 -7.70 -1.61
N ALA A 47 6.18 -8.85 -1.15
CA ALA A 47 6.89 -8.96 0.13
C ALA A 47 8.19 -8.15 0.14
N ALA A 48 8.93 -8.11 -0.97
CA ALA A 48 10.13 -7.28 -1.07
C ALA A 48 9.80 -5.79 -1.03
N ILE A 49 8.78 -5.35 -1.78
CA ILE A 49 8.32 -3.96 -1.77
C ILE A 49 7.89 -3.55 -0.34
N LYS A 50 7.02 -4.34 0.29
CA LYS A 50 6.58 -4.06 1.67
C LYS A 50 7.74 -3.94 2.64
N ARG A 51 8.66 -4.92 2.63
CA ARG A 51 9.82 -4.91 3.52
C ARG A 51 10.67 -3.66 3.35
N GLU A 52 10.94 -3.25 2.12
CA GLU A 52 11.71 -2.03 1.88
C GLU A 52 10.95 -0.78 2.31
N THR A 53 9.65 -0.72 2.06
CA THR A 53 8.80 0.37 2.56
C THR A 53 8.84 0.45 4.09
N LEU A 54 8.78 -0.69 4.79
CA LEU A 54 8.89 -0.72 6.25
C LEU A 54 10.27 -0.25 6.72
N SER A 55 11.35 -0.63 6.05
CA SER A 55 12.69 -0.15 6.38
C SER A 55 12.83 1.36 6.26
N VAL A 56 12.37 1.95 5.15
CA VAL A 56 12.36 3.40 4.93
C VAL A 56 11.59 4.12 6.04
N LEU A 57 10.45 3.57 6.46
CA LEU A 57 9.64 4.11 7.55
C LEU A 57 10.34 3.96 8.92
N ALA A 58 10.92 2.80 9.20
CA ALA A 58 11.60 2.51 10.47
C ALA A 58 12.85 3.38 10.66
N GLU A 59 13.56 3.68 9.58
CA GLU A 59 14.71 4.59 9.56
C GLU A 59 14.30 6.07 9.60
N GLY A 60 13.01 6.38 9.49
CA GLY A 60 12.49 7.74 9.51
C GLY A 60 12.87 8.57 8.28
N VAL A 61 13.16 7.92 7.15
CA VAL A 61 13.59 8.59 5.91
C VAL A 61 12.45 9.41 5.29
N SER A 62 11.20 8.95 5.42
CA SER A 62 10.02 9.64 4.89
C SER A 62 8.73 9.19 5.60
N THR A 63 7.61 9.82 5.29
CA THR A 63 6.29 9.51 5.85
C THR A 63 5.48 8.56 4.95
N PRO A 64 4.47 7.83 5.48
CA PRO A 64 3.61 6.98 4.65
C PRO A 64 2.95 7.73 3.49
N ALA A 65 2.51 8.98 3.72
CA ALA A 65 1.86 9.80 2.72
C ALA A 65 2.78 10.15 1.55
N GLU A 66 4.01 10.61 1.83
CA GLU A 66 5.00 10.95 0.82
C GLU A 66 5.45 9.74 0.01
N ILE A 67 5.64 8.58 0.68
CA ILE A 67 6.00 7.33 0.00
C ILE A 67 4.92 6.93 -1.01
N ASP A 68 3.65 6.97 -0.60
CA ASP A 68 2.53 6.59 -1.47
C ASP A 68 2.29 7.61 -2.59
N GLU A 69 2.48 8.90 -2.35
CA GLU A 69 2.40 9.95 -3.36
C GLU A 69 3.52 9.82 -4.42
N LEU A 70 4.76 9.59 -3.95
CA LEU A 70 5.90 9.35 -4.83
C LEU A 70 5.72 8.06 -5.64
N TRP A 71 5.23 7.00 -5.00
CA TRP A 71 4.91 5.74 -5.67
C TRP A 71 3.90 5.93 -6.81
N GLY A 72 2.80 6.65 -6.54
CA GLY A 72 1.79 6.96 -7.56
C GLY A 72 2.35 7.78 -8.72
N SER A 73 3.27 8.71 -8.42
CA SER A 73 3.93 9.56 -9.44
C SER A 73 4.90 8.78 -10.33
N VAL A 74 5.55 7.73 -9.82
CA VAL A 74 6.59 6.98 -10.56
C VAL A 74 6.03 5.74 -11.26
N VAL A 75 5.10 5.02 -10.63
CA VAL A 75 4.67 3.70 -11.10
C VAL A 75 3.47 3.77 -12.07
N GLU A 76 2.91 4.97 -12.29
CA GLU A 76 1.74 5.22 -13.15
C GLU A 76 0.63 4.17 -12.92
N SER A 77 0.33 3.89 -11.65
CA SER A 77 -0.61 2.84 -11.25
C SER A 77 -1.94 3.42 -10.78
N THR A 78 -3.04 2.75 -11.11
CA THR A 78 -4.34 3.00 -10.48
C THR A 78 -4.46 2.38 -9.10
N ARG A 79 -3.47 1.59 -8.66
CA ARG A 79 -3.46 0.97 -7.35
C ARG A 79 -2.97 1.95 -6.28
N PRO A 80 -3.50 1.85 -5.05
CA PRO A 80 -2.98 2.60 -3.92
C PRO A 80 -1.50 2.28 -3.69
N GLY A 81 -0.79 3.23 -3.06
CA GLY A 81 0.61 3.05 -2.70
C GLY A 81 0.83 1.96 -1.66
N PRO A 82 2.09 1.56 -1.43
CA PRO A 82 2.40 0.43 -0.58
C PRO A 82 1.91 0.58 0.85
N CYS A 83 1.90 1.78 1.42
CA CYS A 83 1.44 2.01 2.79
C CYS A 83 -0.07 1.81 2.91
N ARG A 84 -0.86 2.38 1.99
CA ARG A 84 -2.31 2.15 1.93
C ARG A 84 -2.64 0.69 1.71
N MET A 85 -1.94 0.01 0.81
CA MET A 85 -2.13 -1.43 0.58
C MET A 85 -1.85 -2.26 1.84
N MET A 86 -0.86 -1.88 2.65
CA MET A 86 -0.59 -2.54 3.94
C MET A 86 -1.68 -2.26 4.97
N ASP A 87 -2.20 -1.04 5.05
CA ASP A 87 -3.32 -0.70 5.92
C ASP A 87 -4.61 -1.45 5.54
N GLU A 88 -4.88 -1.60 4.24
CA GLU A 88 -6.02 -2.37 3.72
C GLU A 88 -5.90 -3.86 4.06
N ALA A 89 -4.71 -4.45 3.93
CA ALA A 89 -4.44 -5.85 4.30
C ALA A 89 -4.47 -6.08 5.82
N GLY A 90 -4.12 -5.05 6.58
CA GLY A 90 -3.99 -5.05 8.03
C GLY A 90 -2.53 -5.29 8.48
N LEU A 91 -2.06 -4.44 9.40
CA LEU A 91 -0.65 -4.41 9.81
C LEU A 91 -0.22 -5.66 10.59
N ASP A 92 -1.14 -6.33 11.28
CA ASP A 92 -0.91 -7.62 11.92
C ASP A 92 -0.75 -8.75 10.90
N THR A 93 -1.55 -8.74 9.83
CA THR A 93 -1.38 -9.66 8.69
C THR A 93 -0.02 -9.45 8.05
N VAL A 94 0.38 -8.19 7.84
CA VAL A 94 1.71 -7.83 7.30
C VAL A 94 2.82 -8.35 8.21
N ALA A 95 2.72 -8.13 9.52
CA ALA A 95 3.71 -8.62 10.48
C ALA A 95 3.81 -10.16 10.49
N ALA A 96 2.70 -10.88 10.40
CA ALA A 96 2.70 -12.34 10.32
C ALA A 96 3.36 -12.86 9.03
N ILE A 97 3.12 -12.20 7.90
CA ILE A 97 3.76 -12.55 6.62
C ILE A 97 5.28 -12.30 6.69
N GLU A 98 5.72 -11.14 7.20
CA GLU A 98 7.15 -10.85 7.31
C GLU A 98 7.84 -11.77 8.32
N GLU A 99 7.19 -12.15 9.41
CA GLU A 99 7.70 -13.16 10.36
C GLU A 99 7.97 -14.50 9.67
N ASN A 100 7.08 -14.95 8.77
CA ASN A 100 7.33 -16.15 7.98
C ASN A 100 8.57 -15.99 7.08
N TYR A 101 8.72 -14.84 6.41
CA TYR A 101 9.88 -14.58 5.56
C TYR A 101 11.19 -14.45 6.35
N ILE A 102 11.15 -13.90 7.57
CA ILE A 102 12.30 -13.84 8.49
C ILE A 102 12.76 -15.25 8.84
N ASN A 103 11.83 -16.12 9.26
CA ASN A 103 12.15 -17.49 9.64
C ASN A 103 12.64 -18.33 8.45
N GLU A 104 12.04 -18.16 7.27
CA GLU A 104 12.40 -18.91 6.07
C GLU A 104 13.73 -18.46 5.45
N ARG A 105 14.08 -17.16 5.55
CA ARG A 105 15.20 -16.57 4.79
C ARG A 105 16.28 -15.92 5.64
N GLY A 106 16.15 -15.91 6.96
CA GLY A 106 17.13 -15.29 7.88
C GLY A 106 17.21 -13.77 7.73
N LEU A 107 16.08 -13.11 7.44
CA LEU A 107 16.03 -11.65 7.29
C LEU A 107 16.01 -10.95 8.65
N PRO A 108 16.50 -9.70 8.77
CA PRO A 108 16.45 -8.96 10.02
C PRO A 108 15.02 -8.50 10.36
N SER A 109 14.61 -8.69 11.62
CA SER A 109 13.30 -8.26 12.15
C SER A 109 13.23 -6.78 12.51
N ILE A 110 14.38 -6.17 12.83
CA ILE A 110 14.49 -4.84 13.45
C ILE A 110 13.75 -3.74 12.67
N TYR A 111 13.83 -3.76 11.34
CA TYR A 111 13.22 -2.75 10.47
C TYR A 111 11.83 -3.14 9.94
N THR A 112 11.30 -4.29 10.36
CA THR A 112 10.03 -4.82 9.86
C THR A 112 9.08 -5.16 10.99
N THR A 113 9.12 -6.41 11.49
CA THR A 113 8.17 -6.91 12.49
C THR A 113 8.32 -6.20 13.82
N ASP A 114 9.54 -5.86 14.24
CA ASP A 114 9.78 -5.14 15.50
C ASP A 114 9.28 -3.70 15.40
N TYR A 115 9.62 -2.99 14.32
CA TYR A 115 9.08 -1.66 14.04
C TYR A 115 7.54 -1.62 14.04
N LEU A 116 6.89 -2.57 13.35
CA LEU A 116 5.43 -2.65 13.31
C LEU A 116 4.83 -2.92 14.70
N ARG A 117 5.43 -3.83 15.48
CA ARG A 117 4.98 -4.15 16.83
C ARG A 117 5.07 -2.94 17.75
N ASP A 118 6.22 -2.28 17.78
CA ASP A 118 6.50 -1.19 18.72
C ASP A 118 5.72 0.08 18.36
N SER A 119 5.62 0.40 17.07
CA SER A 119 5.06 1.66 16.61
C SER A 119 3.54 1.62 16.39
N TYR A 120 2.98 0.45 16.05
CA TYR A 120 1.57 0.33 15.64
C TYR A 120 0.80 -0.73 16.42
N LEU A 121 1.23 -2.00 16.38
CA LEU A 121 0.42 -3.11 16.89
C LEU A 121 0.24 -3.06 18.41
N SER A 122 1.28 -2.68 19.16
CA SER A 122 1.21 -2.48 20.62
C SER A 122 0.19 -1.42 21.05
N ARG A 123 -0.17 -0.52 20.12
CA ARG A 123 -1.12 0.58 20.32
C ARG A 123 -2.51 0.28 19.74
N GLY A 124 -2.75 -0.93 19.25
CA GLY A 124 -4.02 -1.34 18.63
C GLY A 124 -4.24 -0.83 17.20
N LYS A 125 -3.21 -0.26 16.56
CA LYS A 125 -3.29 0.21 15.17
C LYS A 125 -3.09 -0.95 14.20
N LEU A 126 -4.18 -1.46 13.63
CA LEU A 126 -4.19 -2.63 12.75
C LEU A 126 -4.45 -2.30 11.28
N GLY A 127 -4.52 -1.03 10.90
CA GLY A 127 -4.91 -0.60 9.56
C GLY A 127 -6.41 -0.37 9.42
N ALA A 128 -6.93 -0.48 8.20
CA ALA A 128 -8.30 -0.15 7.84
C ALA A 128 -9.37 -0.98 8.57
N LYS A 129 -8.99 -2.18 9.04
CA LYS A 129 -9.90 -3.05 9.80
C LYS A 129 -10.13 -2.61 11.26
N CYS A 130 -9.39 -1.61 11.75
CA CYS A 130 -9.51 -1.09 13.10
C CYS A 130 -9.98 0.38 13.10
N HIS A 131 -10.78 0.74 14.10
CA HIS A 131 -11.24 2.12 14.32
C HIS A 131 -10.12 3.10 14.65
N GLN A 132 -8.91 2.62 14.99
CA GLN A 132 -7.73 3.45 15.26
C GLN A 132 -6.85 3.66 14.02
N GLY A 133 -7.18 3.03 12.89
CA GLY A 133 -6.38 3.08 11.67
C GLY A 133 -5.05 2.30 11.78
N GLY A 134 -4.09 2.70 10.95
CA GLY A 134 -2.75 2.12 10.85
C GLY A 134 -1.70 3.19 10.58
N PHE A 135 -1.09 3.12 9.41
CA PHE A 135 -0.29 4.21 8.85
C PHE A 135 -1.13 5.47 8.62
N TYR A 136 -2.37 5.28 8.17
CA TYR A 136 -3.36 6.34 7.99
C TYR A 136 -4.40 6.32 9.11
N PRO A 137 -5.02 7.48 9.42
CA PRO A 137 -6.16 7.55 10.30
C PRO A 137 -7.36 6.78 9.71
N PRO A 138 -8.32 6.35 10.54
CA PRO A 138 -9.52 5.67 10.07
C PRO A 138 -10.28 6.54 9.05
N GLU A 139 -10.86 5.91 8.02
CA GLU A 139 -11.50 6.59 6.89
C GLU A 139 -12.57 7.63 7.30
N ARG A 140 -13.30 7.37 8.39
CA ARG A 140 -14.28 8.35 8.93
C ARG A 140 -13.63 9.67 9.31
N GLU A 141 -12.42 9.64 9.85
CA GLU A 141 -11.71 10.84 10.31
C GLU A 141 -11.06 11.59 9.13
N MET A 142 -10.64 10.88 8.07
CA MET A 142 -10.18 11.50 6.82
C MET A 142 -11.28 12.31 6.13
N ALA A 143 -12.52 11.78 6.09
CA ALA A 143 -13.66 12.48 5.51
C ALA A 143 -14.01 13.78 6.27
N LEU A 144 -13.93 13.74 7.60
CA LEU A 144 -14.18 14.89 8.50
C LEU A 144 -13.10 15.98 8.40
N HIS A 145 -11.83 15.61 8.19
CA HIS A 145 -10.75 16.58 7.99
C HIS A 145 -10.80 17.21 6.60
N SER A 146 -11.11 16.43 5.56
CA SER A 146 -11.27 16.94 4.19
C SER A 146 -12.44 17.93 4.08
N SER A 147 -13.56 17.69 4.77
CA SER A 147 -14.69 18.64 4.81
C SER A 147 -14.34 19.93 5.55
N LYS A 148 -13.60 19.87 6.66
CA LYS A 148 -13.14 21.07 7.38
C LYS A 148 -12.17 21.92 6.57
N SER A 149 -11.23 21.32 5.85
CA SER A 149 -10.29 22.07 4.99
C SER A 149 -10.98 22.80 3.84
N LEU A 150 -12.12 22.28 3.35
CA LEU A 150 -12.94 22.94 2.33
C LEU A 150 -13.80 24.08 2.92
N GLU A 151 -14.27 23.95 4.16
CA GLU A 151 -14.98 25.00 4.87
C GLU A 151 -14.04 26.17 5.24
N ASP A 152 -12.81 25.88 5.67
CA ASP A 152 -11.80 26.89 5.99
C ASP A 152 -11.31 27.66 4.75
N SER A 153 -11.31 27.03 3.56
CA SER A 153 -10.97 27.72 2.31
C SER A 153 -12.12 28.57 1.76
N CYS A 154 -13.37 28.33 2.17
CA CYS A 154 -14.54 29.11 1.77
C CYS A 154 -14.78 30.33 2.70
N GLY A 155 -14.19 30.32 3.90
CA GLY A 155 -14.33 31.38 4.91
C GLY A 155 -13.50 32.65 4.70
N GLN A 156 -12.50 32.66 3.81
CA GLN A 156 -11.76 33.87 3.46
C GLN A 156 -12.54 34.72 2.46
N THR A 157 -13.56 35.44 2.95
CA THR A 157 -14.10 36.59 2.22
C THR A 157 -12.98 37.60 2.04
N VAL A 158 -12.51 37.77 0.81
CA VAL A 158 -11.62 38.86 0.42
C VAL A 158 -12.37 40.17 0.69
N VAL A 159 -12.10 40.78 1.85
CA VAL A 159 -12.55 42.14 2.15
C VAL A 159 -11.71 43.06 1.26
N LEU A 160 -12.26 43.44 0.11
CA LEU A 160 -11.67 44.48 -0.72
C LEU A 160 -11.71 45.81 0.06
N PRO A 161 -10.57 46.46 0.33
CA PRO A 161 -10.58 47.73 1.03
C PRO A 161 -11.06 48.83 0.06
N GLY A 162 -12.26 49.33 0.30
CA GLY A 162 -12.75 50.54 -0.35
C GLY A 162 -12.16 51.78 0.30
N MET A 163 -11.56 52.67 -0.50
CA MET A 163 -11.45 54.13 -0.25
C MET A 163 -11.37 54.86 -1.59
N THR A 164 -12.48 55.43 -2.07
CA THR A 164 -12.76 56.88 -2.18
C THR A 164 -11.93 57.69 -3.19
N GLY A 165 -12.64 58.29 -4.16
CA GLY A 165 -12.36 59.67 -4.57
C GLY A 165 -12.21 59.95 -6.08
N SER A 166 -13.08 60.85 -6.56
CA SER A 166 -12.81 61.89 -7.58
C SER A 166 -13.00 61.59 -9.09
N GLN A 167 -14.16 62.05 -9.59
CA GLN A 167 -14.41 62.85 -10.81
C GLN A 167 -13.59 62.59 -12.10
N SER A 168 -14.26 62.33 -13.23
CA SER A 168 -14.65 63.36 -14.22
C SER A 168 -15.14 62.78 -15.57
N ARG A 169 -16.05 63.56 -16.20
CA ARG A 169 -16.53 63.60 -17.61
C ARG A 169 -15.63 62.88 -18.63
N PHE A 170 -16.10 62.17 -19.65
CA PHE A 170 -17.19 62.41 -20.61
C PHE A 170 -17.72 61.05 -21.11
#